data_AF-A0A8B8A710-F1
#
_entry.id   AF-A0A8B8A710-F1
#
_cell.length_a   1.000
_cell.length_b   1.000
_cell.length_c   1.000
_cell.angle_alpha   90.00
_cell.angle_beta   90.00
_cell.angle_gamma   90.00
#
_symmetry.space_group_name_H-M   'P 1'
#
loop_
_entity.id
_entity.type
_entity.pdbx_description
1 polymer ?
#
loop_
_entity_poly.entity_id
_entity_poly.type
_entity_poly.pdbx_seq_one_letter_code
_entity_poly.pdbx_strand_id
1 'polypeptide(L)'
;MANVDVFKQKRKSTGCRSSFEIANLPILFLIIILFDKALSLSCPISLDTADMTQSCPKTSEEWMRAAERKNCSSFDQFCGEASKLEYHCVINPSVDQLIEVCAYPKNILLGYCTEYDRGGNIVQGNSRTNCTAFIQSPCPVYYRSNEAYKYPACYDLAKSVSTESNIRSISLSVGSSGLTSWCCLLTFLLIR
;
A
#
# COMPACT_ATOMS: atom_id res chain seq x y z
N MET A 1 -13.52 -30.56 45.32
CA MET A 1 -12.92 -29.40 44.63
C MET A 1 -11.53 -29.18 45.23
N ALA A 2 -10.51 -29.32 44.38
CA ALA A 2 -9.06 -29.07 44.55
C ALA A 2 -8.40 -29.17 45.95
N ASN A 3 -7.77 -30.33 46.18
CA ASN A 3 -6.52 -30.60 46.94
C ASN A 3 -5.32 -29.91 46.25
N VAL A 4 -4.11 -29.68 46.81
CA VAL A 4 -3.47 -29.86 48.12
C VAL A 4 -2.12 -29.10 48.11
N ASP A 5 -1.69 -28.79 49.32
CA ASP A 5 -0.42 -28.27 49.85
C ASP A 5 0.91 -28.63 49.16
N VAL A 6 1.82 -27.65 49.02
CA VAL A 6 3.04 -27.38 49.83
C VAL A 6 4.12 -28.48 49.82
N PHE A 7 5.32 -28.19 49.28
CA PHE A 7 6.60 -28.04 50.02
C PHE A 7 7.83 -28.02 49.10
N LYS A 8 8.79 -27.24 49.58
CA LYS A 8 10.08 -26.85 48.99
C LYS A 8 11.15 -27.92 49.26
N GLN A 9 12.21 -27.92 48.44
CA GLN A 9 13.65 -28.16 48.80
C GLN A 9 14.36 -29.44 48.25
N LYS A 10 15.35 -29.18 47.37
CA LYS A 10 16.65 -29.85 47.02
C LYS A 10 17.04 -31.23 47.63
N ARG A 11 17.57 -32.12 46.75
CA ARG A 11 18.95 -32.72 46.69
C ARG A 11 19.03 -33.78 45.56
N LYS A 12 19.88 -33.67 44.52
CA LYS A 12 21.32 -34.02 44.30
C LYS A 12 21.59 -35.52 43.94
N SER A 13 22.24 -35.73 42.79
CA SER A 13 22.98 -36.95 42.31
C SER A 13 22.09 -38.13 41.87
N THR A 14 22.30 -38.91 40.80
CA THR A 14 23.48 -39.41 40.05
C THR A 14 23.07 -39.69 38.59
N GLY A 15 24.06 -39.79 37.69
CA GLY A 15 23.86 -39.79 36.24
C GLY A 15 23.17 -41.01 35.62
N CYS A 16 22.68 -40.79 34.40
CA CYS A 16 22.57 -41.78 33.34
C CYS A 16 23.20 -41.19 32.08
N ARG A 17 24.31 -41.80 31.66
CA ARG A 17 24.99 -41.52 30.39
C ARG A 17 24.21 -42.27 29.31
N SER A 18 23.30 -41.57 28.63
CA SER A 18 22.70 -42.06 27.38
C SER A 18 23.22 -41.21 26.23
N SER A 19 24.07 -41.84 25.43
CA SER A 19 24.57 -41.37 24.15
C SER A 19 23.38 -41.04 23.24
N PHE A 20 23.15 -39.76 22.97
CA PHE A 20 22.19 -39.34 21.95
C PHE A 20 22.96 -39.16 20.64
N GLU A 21 22.80 -40.15 19.76
CA GLU A 21 23.31 -40.17 18.39
C GLU A 21 22.92 -38.89 17.63
N ILE A 22 23.91 -38.13 17.17
CA ILE A 22 23.77 -36.89 16.37
C ILE A 22 23.52 -37.29 14.92
N ALA A 23 22.33 -37.81 14.61
CA ALA A 23 22.00 -38.30 13.28
C ALA A 23 20.76 -37.63 12.70
N ASN A 24 20.61 -36.30 12.81
CA ASN A 24 19.47 -35.57 12.20
C ASN A 24 19.76 -34.10 11.80
N LEU A 25 21.02 -33.66 11.83
CA LEU A 25 21.40 -32.31 11.37
C LEU A 25 21.16 -32.03 9.86
N PRO A 26 21.37 -32.98 8.91
CA PRO A 26 21.23 -32.66 7.49
C PRO A 26 19.76 -32.52 7.05
N ILE A 27 18.83 -33.17 7.74
CA ILE A 27 17.39 -33.07 7.46
C ILE A 27 16.85 -31.70 7.88
N LEU A 28 17.32 -31.18 9.03
CA LEU A 28 16.98 -29.82 9.48
C LEU A 28 17.56 -28.75 8.54
N PHE A 29 18.79 -28.93 8.05
CA PHE A 29 19.41 -28.06 7.06
C PHE A 29 18.67 -28.08 5.70
N LEU A 30 18.21 -29.26 5.25
CA LEU A 30 17.40 -29.41 4.03
C LEU A 30 16.04 -28.71 4.15
N ILE A 31 15.40 -28.77 5.31
CA ILE A 31 14.15 -28.05 5.57
C ILE A 31 14.39 -26.54 5.52
N ILE A 32 15.46 -26.02 6.12
CA ILE A 32 15.79 -24.58 6.07
C ILE A 32 16.01 -24.10 4.62
N ILE A 33 16.72 -24.86 3.78
CA ILE A 33 16.94 -24.51 2.37
C ILE A 33 15.64 -24.55 1.53
N LEU A 34 14.68 -25.41 1.87
CA LEU A 34 13.38 -25.49 1.18
C LEU A 34 12.43 -24.32 1.54
N PHE A 35 12.65 -23.63 2.66
CA PHE A 35 11.81 -22.51 3.09
C PHE A 35 12.21 -21.15 2.48
N ASP A 36 13.40 -21.03 1.86
CA ASP A 36 13.92 -19.74 1.38
C ASP A 36 13.32 -19.24 0.05
N LYS A 37 12.48 -20.03 -0.63
CA LYS A 37 11.88 -19.63 -1.90
C LYS A 37 10.44 -19.13 -1.71
N ALA A 38 10.24 -18.22 -0.75
CA ALA A 38 9.02 -17.42 -0.72
C ALA A 38 9.06 -16.44 -1.91
N LEU A 39 8.16 -16.61 -2.88
CA LEU A 39 7.96 -15.61 -3.92
C LEU A 39 7.47 -14.32 -3.25
N SER A 40 8.37 -13.36 -3.08
CA SER A 40 8.01 -12.05 -2.55
C SER A 40 7.05 -11.38 -3.54
N LEU A 41 5.82 -11.09 -3.09
CA LEU A 41 4.80 -10.44 -3.91
C LEU A 41 5.10 -8.96 -4.15
N SER A 42 6.06 -8.40 -3.41
CA SER A 42 6.55 -7.03 -3.48
C SER A 42 8.08 -6.99 -3.52
N CYS A 43 8.64 -5.86 -3.93
CA CYS A 43 10.07 -5.61 -3.83
C CYS A 43 10.32 -4.40 -2.92
N PRO A 44 11.19 -4.48 -1.90
CA PRO A 44 11.42 -3.37 -0.96
C PRO A 44 11.76 -2.04 -1.63
N ILE A 45 12.59 -2.06 -2.69
CA ILE A 45 13.00 -0.86 -3.43
C ILE A 45 11.82 -0.09 -4.05
N SER A 46 10.67 -0.74 -4.25
CA SER A 46 9.50 -0.09 -4.83
C SER A 46 9.03 1.10 -3.96
N LEU A 47 9.15 1.00 -2.63
CA LEU A 47 8.80 2.09 -1.71
C LEU A 47 9.66 3.34 -1.94
N ASP A 48 10.95 3.14 -2.19
CA ASP A 48 11.91 4.23 -2.42
C ASP A 48 11.74 4.85 -3.80
N THR A 49 11.24 4.07 -4.78
CA THR A 49 10.94 4.60 -6.14
C THR A 49 9.56 5.24 -6.25
N ALA A 50 8.71 5.11 -5.22
CA ALA A 50 7.36 5.62 -5.23
C ALA A 50 7.34 7.13 -4.97
N ASP A 51 7.10 7.90 -6.03
CA ASP A 51 7.04 9.36 -6.00
C ASP A 51 5.61 9.85 -6.29
N MET A 52 5.20 10.92 -5.60
CA MET A 52 3.97 11.61 -5.98
C MET A 52 4.20 12.40 -7.27
N THR A 53 3.26 12.32 -8.21
CA THR A 53 3.32 13.06 -9.47
C THR A 53 2.03 13.84 -9.71
N GLN A 54 2.13 14.93 -10.47
CA GLN A 54 0.97 15.73 -10.85
C GLN A 54 0.23 15.16 -12.07
N SER A 55 0.89 14.28 -12.84
CA SER A 55 0.33 13.71 -14.05
C SER A 55 0.90 12.34 -14.37
N CYS A 56 0.03 11.44 -14.81
CA CYS A 56 0.41 10.17 -15.42
C CYS A 56 0.29 10.23 -16.95
N PRO A 57 1.10 9.43 -17.67
CA PRO A 57 0.94 9.22 -19.10
C PRO A 57 -0.47 8.76 -19.46
N LYS A 58 -1.01 9.30 -20.56
CA LYS A 58 -2.34 8.94 -21.08
C LYS A 58 -2.28 8.28 -22.45
N THR A 59 -1.08 8.11 -23.00
CA THR A 59 -0.82 7.44 -24.28
C THR A 59 0.35 6.48 -24.17
N SER A 60 0.44 5.52 -25.10
CA SER A 60 1.55 4.56 -25.16
C SER A 60 2.92 5.25 -25.32
N GLU A 61 2.96 6.31 -26.12
CA GLU A 61 4.19 7.06 -26.37
C GLU A 61 4.65 7.83 -25.12
N GLU A 62 3.73 8.52 -24.44
CA GLU A 62 4.03 9.17 -23.16
C GLU A 62 4.46 8.16 -22.11
N TRP A 63 3.81 6.99 -22.08
CA TRP A 63 4.12 5.92 -21.14
C TRP A 63 5.53 5.39 -21.37
N MET A 64 5.90 5.12 -22.62
CA MET A 64 7.24 4.65 -22.98
C MET A 64 8.32 5.66 -22.58
N ARG A 65 8.12 6.96 -22.88
CA ARG A 65 9.07 8.02 -22.48
C ARG A 65 9.18 8.14 -20.96
N ALA A 66 8.07 8.00 -20.22
CA ALA A 66 8.11 8.07 -18.76
C ALA A 66 8.78 6.83 -18.14
N ALA A 67 8.49 5.64 -18.68
CA ALA A 67 9.12 4.38 -18.28
C ALA A 67 10.64 4.40 -18.54
N GLU A 68 11.07 4.92 -19.68
CA GLU A 68 12.50 5.09 -20.01
C GLU A 68 13.19 6.03 -19.03
N ARG A 69 12.57 7.18 -18.70
CA ARG A 69 13.13 8.13 -17.71
C ARG A 69 13.21 7.53 -16.30
N LYS A 70 12.20 6.76 -15.87
CA LYS A 70 12.18 6.12 -14.54
C LYS A 70 13.14 4.93 -14.45
N ASN A 71 13.43 4.27 -15.59
CA ASN A 71 14.42 3.20 -15.75
C ASN A 71 14.31 2.08 -14.70
N CYS A 72 13.12 1.49 -14.55
CA CYS A 72 12.88 0.52 -13.46
C CYS A 72 13.81 -0.71 -13.47
N SER A 73 14.34 -1.09 -14.63
CA SER A 73 15.33 -2.17 -14.74
C SER A 73 16.63 -1.91 -13.99
N SER A 74 16.96 -0.65 -13.65
CA SER A 74 18.16 -0.35 -12.84
C SER A 74 18.02 -0.75 -11.37
N PHE A 75 16.85 -1.24 -10.96
CA PHE A 75 16.55 -1.66 -9.60
C PHE A 75 16.31 -3.17 -9.45
N ASP A 76 16.34 -3.93 -10.55
CA ASP A 76 16.04 -5.37 -10.56
C ASP A 76 16.96 -6.17 -9.59
N GLN A 77 18.20 -5.73 -9.39
CA GLN A 77 19.17 -6.34 -8.48
C GLN A 77 18.80 -6.23 -6.99
N PHE A 78 17.87 -5.35 -6.62
CA PHE A 78 17.37 -5.19 -5.25
C PHE A 78 16.16 -6.09 -4.96
N CYS A 79 15.76 -6.89 -5.95
CA CYS A 79 14.58 -7.74 -5.91
C CYS A 79 14.97 -9.22 -6.00
N GLY A 80 14.10 -10.10 -5.49
CA GLY A 80 14.33 -11.54 -5.58
C GLY A 80 14.33 -12.05 -7.03
N GLU A 81 15.09 -13.12 -7.28
CA GLU A 81 15.28 -13.71 -8.62
C GLU A 81 13.96 -14.18 -9.24
N ALA A 82 13.37 -13.37 -10.13
CA ALA A 82 12.60 -13.77 -11.32
C ALA A 82 11.74 -12.64 -11.91
N SER A 83 11.53 -11.53 -11.20
CA SER A 83 10.54 -10.52 -11.59
C SER A 83 11.21 -9.19 -11.91
N LYS A 84 11.06 -8.72 -13.15
CA LYS A 84 11.53 -7.39 -13.56
C LYS A 84 10.56 -6.34 -13.06
N LEU A 85 11.07 -5.31 -12.40
CA LEU A 85 10.28 -4.16 -12.02
C LEU A 85 9.84 -3.42 -13.29
N GLU A 86 8.54 -3.15 -13.39
CA GLU A 86 7.97 -2.37 -14.48
C GLU A 86 7.57 -0.98 -13.98
N TYR A 87 7.52 -0.03 -14.91
CA TYR A 87 7.05 1.31 -14.65
C TYR A 87 5.54 1.31 -14.45
N HIS A 88 5.10 1.95 -13.37
CA HIS A 88 3.70 2.21 -13.09
C HIS A 88 3.49 3.70 -12.80
N CYS A 89 2.39 4.23 -13.34
CA CYS A 89 1.83 5.49 -12.89
C CYS A 89 0.35 5.28 -12.61
N VAL A 90 -0.04 5.37 -11.35
CA VAL A 90 -1.30 4.83 -10.82
C VAL A 90 -1.86 5.73 -9.73
N ILE A 91 -3.11 5.53 -9.31
CA ILE A 91 -3.68 6.24 -8.17
C ILE A 91 -3.13 5.67 -6.84
N ASN A 92 -3.20 6.45 -5.78
CA ASN A 92 -3.02 5.91 -4.43
C ASN A 92 -4.35 5.27 -3.93
N PRO A 93 -4.36 4.60 -2.76
CA PRO A 93 -5.58 3.99 -2.26
C PRO A 93 -6.72 4.99 -2.12
N SER A 94 -6.46 6.17 -1.56
CA SER A 94 -7.46 7.21 -1.31
C SER A 94 -8.01 7.88 -2.57
N VAL A 95 -7.46 7.60 -3.75
CA VAL A 95 -7.87 8.17 -5.04
C VAL A 95 -7.79 9.71 -5.03
N ASP A 96 -6.79 10.26 -4.35
CA ASP A 96 -6.55 11.71 -4.26
C ASP A 96 -5.17 12.13 -4.78
N GLN A 97 -4.31 11.14 -5.07
CA GLN A 97 -2.95 11.35 -5.55
C GLN A 97 -2.60 10.38 -6.68
N LEU A 98 -1.66 10.79 -7.53
CA LEU A 98 -1.01 9.93 -8.50
C LEU A 98 0.38 9.56 -8.01
N ILE A 99 0.74 8.30 -8.18
CA ILE A 99 2.00 7.72 -7.76
C ILE A 99 2.71 7.14 -8.98
N GLU A 100 3.95 7.57 -9.18
CA GLU A 100 4.89 6.99 -10.14
C GLU A 100 5.85 6.06 -9.39
N VAL A 101 5.94 4.78 -9.78
CA VAL A 101 6.66 3.75 -9.00
C VAL A 101 7.22 2.66 -9.91
N CYS A 102 8.34 2.05 -9.49
CA CYS A 102 8.84 0.80 -10.04
C CYS A 102 8.37 -0.35 -9.16
N ALA A 103 7.55 -1.24 -9.71
CA ALA A 103 6.96 -2.34 -8.95
C ALA A 103 6.78 -3.58 -9.83
N TYR A 104 6.47 -4.72 -9.21
CA TYR A 104 6.11 -5.89 -10.00
C TYR A 104 4.76 -5.68 -10.69
N PRO A 105 4.67 -5.96 -11.99
CA PRO A 105 3.40 -5.90 -12.69
C PRO A 105 2.45 -6.97 -12.14
N LYS A 106 1.24 -6.54 -11.80
CA LYS A 106 0.11 -7.42 -11.46
C LYS A 106 -0.95 -7.43 -12.52
N ASN A 107 -1.71 -8.51 -12.55
CA ASN A 107 -2.97 -8.58 -13.29
C ASN A 107 -4.06 -7.94 -12.42
N ILE A 108 -4.74 -6.95 -12.98
CA ILE A 108 -5.86 -6.27 -12.35
C ILE A 108 -7.13 -6.97 -12.80
N LEU A 109 -7.96 -7.33 -11.81
CA LEU A 109 -9.19 -8.10 -12.00
C LEU A 109 -10.41 -7.25 -11.65
N LEU A 110 -11.58 -7.73 -12.05
CA LEU A 110 -12.89 -7.17 -11.70
C LEU A 110 -13.13 -5.73 -12.18
N GLY A 111 -12.35 -5.27 -13.16
CA GLY A 111 -12.59 -3.96 -13.77
C GLY A 111 -12.31 -2.77 -12.86
N TYR A 112 -11.32 -2.91 -11.97
CA TYR A 112 -10.91 -1.83 -11.08
C TYR A 112 -9.78 -0.97 -11.68
N CYS A 113 -9.70 0.31 -11.30
CA CYS A 113 -8.51 1.11 -11.56
C CYS A 113 -7.32 0.53 -10.80
N THR A 114 -6.12 0.69 -11.37
CA THR A 114 -4.88 0.24 -10.71
C THR A 114 -4.47 1.26 -9.65
N GLU A 115 -4.10 0.78 -8.47
CA GLU A 115 -3.46 1.57 -7.41
C GLU A 115 -2.08 1.03 -7.04
N TYR A 116 -1.28 1.87 -6.39
CA TYR A 116 -0.15 1.44 -5.59
C TYR A 116 -0.41 1.75 -4.12
N ASP A 117 -0.53 0.70 -3.31
CA ASP A 117 -0.64 0.81 -1.86
C ASP A 117 0.76 0.79 -1.22
N ARG A 118 1.19 1.94 -0.70
CA ARG A 118 2.44 2.07 0.05
C ARG A 118 2.45 1.21 1.33
N GLY A 119 1.30 1.00 1.97
CA GLY A 119 1.19 0.19 3.18
C GLY A 119 1.48 -1.29 2.92
N GLY A 120 0.92 -1.83 1.82
CA GLY A 120 1.19 -3.19 1.36
C GLY A 120 2.42 -3.35 0.47
N ASN A 121 3.05 -2.25 0.04
CA ASN A 121 4.10 -2.22 -0.99
C ASN A 121 3.68 -3.00 -2.25
N ILE A 122 2.47 -2.76 -2.75
CA ILE A 122 1.89 -3.60 -3.80
C ILE A 122 1.08 -2.77 -4.81
N VAL A 123 1.21 -3.15 -6.08
CA VAL A 123 0.30 -2.71 -7.15
C VAL A 123 -0.91 -3.62 -7.16
N GLN A 124 -2.12 -3.08 -7.09
CA GLN A 124 -3.35 -3.87 -7.05
C GLN A 124 -4.54 -3.12 -7.64
N GLY A 125 -5.71 -3.77 -7.68
CA GLY A 125 -6.96 -3.11 -8.08
C GLY A 125 -7.56 -2.34 -6.91
N ASN A 126 -7.96 -1.09 -7.14
CA ASN A 126 -8.67 -0.27 -6.18
C ASN A 126 -10.17 -0.56 -6.22
N SER A 127 -10.67 -1.24 -5.18
CA SER A 127 -12.07 -1.69 -5.08
C SER A 127 -13.09 -0.56 -4.98
N ARG A 128 -12.67 0.69 -4.76
CA ARG A 128 -13.54 1.88 -4.74
C ARG A 128 -13.78 2.46 -6.14
N THR A 129 -13.00 2.04 -7.13
CA THR A 129 -13.01 2.63 -8.47
C THR A 129 -13.26 1.56 -9.53
N ASN A 130 -14.53 1.33 -9.86
CA ASN A 130 -14.90 0.43 -10.95
C ASN A 130 -14.89 1.19 -12.29
N CYS A 131 -13.87 0.93 -13.11
CA CYS A 131 -13.70 1.60 -14.40
C CYS A 131 -14.47 0.93 -15.55
N THR A 132 -15.12 -0.21 -15.35
CA THR A 132 -16.02 -0.79 -16.37
C THR A 132 -17.31 0.05 -16.51
N ALA A 133 -17.67 0.80 -15.47
CA ALA A 133 -18.81 1.71 -15.45
C ALA A 133 -18.52 3.10 -16.05
N PHE A 134 -17.29 3.37 -16.49
CA PHE A 134 -16.94 4.66 -17.06
C PHE A 134 -17.57 4.84 -18.45
N ILE A 135 -18.13 6.01 -18.70
CA ILE A 135 -18.73 6.37 -20.00
C ILE A 135 -17.64 6.48 -21.08
N GLN A 136 -16.48 7.05 -20.72
CA GLN A 136 -15.36 7.25 -21.62
C GLN A 136 -14.25 6.25 -21.33
N SER A 137 -13.88 5.46 -22.34
CA SER A 137 -12.81 4.46 -22.28
C SER A 137 -12.92 3.50 -21.08
N PRO A 138 -14.01 2.72 -20.98
CA PRO A 138 -14.14 1.75 -19.90
C PRO A 138 -12.98 0.75 -19.94
N CYS A 139 -12.48 0.40 -18.77
CA CYS A 139 -11.48 -0.65 -18.67
C CYS A 139 -12.13 -2.04 -18.86
N PRO A 140 -11.39 -3.03 -19.38
CA PRO A 140 -11.84 -4.41 -19.38
C PRO A 140 -11.87 -4.96 -17.95
N VAL A 141 -12.57 -6.08 -17.77
CA VAL A 141 -12.59 -6.81 -16.49
C VAL A 141 -11.19 -7.27 -16.05
N TYR A 142 -10.28 -7.44 -17.01
CA TYR A 142 -8.92 -7.91 -16.81
C TYR A 142 -7.93 -7.08 -17.65
N TYR A 143 -6.86 -6.58 -17.03
CA TYR A 143 -5.72 -5.99 -17.74
C TYR A 143 -4.44 -6.07 -16.91
N ARG A 144 -3.27 -5.90 -17.55
CA ARG A 144 -1.97 -5.84 -16.86
C ARG A 144 -1.75 -4.42 -16.33
N SER A 145 -1.36 -4.29 -15.07
CA SER A 145 -1.24 -3.00 -14.36
C SER A 145 -0.27 -1.98 -14.99
N ASN A 146 0.72 -2.41 -15.78
CA ASN A 146 1.59 -1.50 -16.54
C ASN A 146 0.85 -0.83 -17.72
N GLU A 147 -0.32 -1.35 -18.09
CA GLU A 147 -1.20 -0.79 -19.12
C GLU A 147 -2.25 0.18 -18.58
N ALA A 148 -2.17 0.56 -17.29
CA ALA A 148 -3.13 1.49 -16.66
C ALA A 148 -3.28 2.82 -17.41
N TYR A 149 -2.24 3.26 -18.14
CA TYR A 149 -2.26 4.46 -18.98
C TYR A 149 -3.36 4.46 -20.05
N LYS A 150 -3.87 3.28 -20.44
CA LYS A 150 -4.98 3.12 -21.40
C LYS A 150 -6.32 3.59 -20.81
N TYR A 151 -6.41 3.77 -19.49
CA TYR A 151 -7.63 4.14 -18.77
C TYR A 151 -7.46 5.47 -18.03
N PRO A 152 -7.19 6.58 -18.75
CA PRO A 152 -6.84 7.86 -18.13
C PRO A 152 -7.94 8.47 -17.26
N ALA A 153 -9.20 8.04 -17.44
CA ALA A 153 -10.31 8.44 -16.59
C ALA A 153 -10.09 8.06 -15.10
N CYS A 154 -9.33 6.99 -14.82
CA CYS A 154 -8.92 6.65 -13.46
C CYS A 154 -8.08 7.77 -12.81
N TYR A 155 -7.24 8.46 -13.58
CA TYR A 155 -6.39 9.54 -13.09
C TYR A 155 -7.17 10.84 -12.85
N ASP A 156 -8.25 11.04 -13.61
CA ASP A 156 -9.07 12.24 -13.48
C ASP A 156 -9.88 12.24 -12.18
N LEU A 157 -10.11 11.07 -11.57
CA LEU A 157 -10.66 10.94 -10.21
C LEU A 157 -9.76 11.57 -9.14
N ALA A 158 -8.44 11.37 -9.21
CA ALA A 158 -7.50 11.98 -8.26
C ALA A 158 -7.45 13.52 -8.42
N LYS A 159 -7.64 14.00 -9.65
CA LYS A 159 -7.69 15.45 -9.93
C LYS A 159 -8.96 16.11 -9.39
N SER A 160 -10.10 15.43 -9.45
CA SER A 160 -11.34 15.98 -8.90
C SER A 160 -11.29 16.08 -7.38
N VAL A 161 -10.77 15.06 -6.69
CA VAL A 161 -10.65 15.07 -5.22
C VAL A 161 -9.66 16.12 -4.74
N SER A 162 -8.51 16.26 -5.40
CA SER A 162 -7.54 17.32 -5.08
C SER A 162 -8.07 18.74 -5.35
N THR A 163 -8.95 18.90 -6.34
CA THR A 163 -9.61 20.19 -6.59
C THR A 163 -10.63 20.51 -5.50
N GLU A 164 -11.46 19.54 -5.09
CA GLU A 164 -12.43 19.72 -4.00
C GLU A 164 -11.75 19.98 -2.65
N SER A 165 -10.64 19.31 -2.34
CA SER A 165 -9.89 19.56 -1.11
C SER A 165 -9.26 20.95 -1.08
N ASN A 166 -8.76 21.44 -2.23
CA ASN A 166 -8.30 22.82 -2.37
C ASN A 166 -9.44 23.85 -2.22
N ILE A 167 -10.64 23.56 -2.75
CA ILE A 167 -11.80 24.45 -2.55
C ILE A 167 -12.24 24.44 -1.08
N ARG A 168 -12.22 23.28 -0.40
CA ARG A 168 -12.51 23.17 1.05
C ARG A 168 -11.47 23.87 1.92
N SER A 169 -10.20 23.87 1.55
CA SER A 169 -9.15 24.60 2.29
C SER A 169 -9.21 26.11 2.02
N ILE A 170 -9.58 26.53 0.81
CA ILE A 170 -9.82 27.96 0.48
C ILE A 170 -11.04 28.50 1.24
N SER A 171 -12.08 27.69 1.43
CA SER A 171 -13.30 28.10 2.16
C SER A 171 -13.14 28.23 3.68
N LEU A 172 -11.95 28.01 4.24
CA LEU A 172 -11.60 28.34 5.64
C LEU A 172 -10.97 29.73 5.82
N SER A 173 -10.86 30.55 4.76
CA SER A 173 -10.26 31.90 4.83
C SER A 173 -11.19 33.06 4.45
N VAL A 174 -12.48 32.82 4.21
CA VAL A 174 -13.45 33.93 4.09
C VAL A 174 -13.80 34.37 5.51
N GLY A 175 -13.29 35.55 5.89
CA GLY A 175 -13.39 36.12 7.21
C GLY A 175 -14.81 36.13 7.78
N SER A 176 -14.96 35.49 8.94
CA SER A 176 -16.09 35.68 9.85
C SER A 176 -16.03 37.08 10.45
N SER A 177 -16.51 38.09 9.73
CA SER A 177 -17.00 39.31 10.38
C SER A 177 -18.40 39.04 10.94
N GLY A 178 -18.48 38.80 12.25
CA GLY A 178 -19.70 39.02 13.04
C GLY A 178 -20.65 37.83 13.18
N LEU A 179 -20.36 36.93 14.11
CA LEU A 179 -21.39 36.23 14.88
C LEU A 179 -21.05 36.39 16.36
N THR A 180 -21.77 37.29 17.00
CA THR A 180 -21.72 37.57 18.43
C THR A 180 -21.92 36.29 19.23
N SER A 181 -20.98 36.01 20.11
CA SER A 181 -21.04 35.01 21.18
C SER A 181 -22.35 35.12 21.96
N TRP A 182 -23.25 34.17 21.74
CA TRP A 182 -24.47 33.97 22.54
C TRP A 182 -24.22 33.01 23.70
N CYS A 183 -23.17 33.23 24.49
CA CYS A 183 -22.90 32.40 25.67
C CYS A 183 -22.68 33.17 26.99
N CYS A 184 -22.85 34.50 27.04
CA CYS A 184 -22.58 35.28 28.26
C CYS A 184 -23.66 36.28 28.70
N LEU A 185 -24.92 36.18 28.26
CA LEU A 185 -25.98 37.09 28.72
C LEU A 185 -27.11 36.35 29.44
N LEU A 186 -26.82 35.80 30.61
CA LEU A 186 -27.86 35.24 31.49
C LEU A 186 -27.68 35.54 32.99
N THR A 187 -27.01 36.64 33.37
CA THR A 187 -26.84 36.95 34.81
C THR A 187 -26.93 38.43 35.20
N PHE A 188 -27.79 39.23 34.58
CA PHE A 188 -28.23 40.50 35.21
C PHE A 188 -29.65 40.84 34.80
N LEU A 189 -30.63 40.46 35.62
CA LEU A 189 -31.92 41.15 35.81
C LEU A 189 -32.78 40.42 36.86
N LEU A 190 -32.31 40.38 38.11
CA LEU A 190 -33.17 40.16 39.29
C LEU A 190 -32.58 40.89 40.51
N ILE A 191 -32.62 42.22 40.49
CA ILE A 191 -32.70 43.05 41.72
C ILE A 191 -33.61 44.23 41.40
N ARG A 192 -34.89 44.09 41.78
CA ARG A 192 -35.68 45.18 42.31
C ARG A 192 -36.73 44.63 43.27
#